data_AF-A0A2S8RER9-F1
#
_entry.id   AF-A0A2S8RER9-F1
#
_cell.length_a   1.000
_cell.length_b   1.000
_cell.length_c   1.000
_cell.angle_alpha   90.00
_cell.angle_beta   90.00
_cell.angle_gamma   90.00
#
_symmetry.space_group_name_H-M   'P 1'
#
loop_
_entity.id
_entity.type
_entity.pdbx_description
1 polymer ?
#
loop_
_entity_poly.entity_id
_entity_poly.type
_entity_poly.pdbx_seq_one_letter_code
_entity_poly.pdbx_strand_id
1 'polypeptide(L)'
;MKDDGEYKRGYKLSSLRGITGDTGILEEIRFGNIKQHDLKLSKKMVLESKMLKPGDILINDRGFISREFMNQLKREREIDSYIPLKSNMEAFEQAVSIANAENNWKAHPNKKRKNQKIAFVGSLGSYWRSAEPENDVAIIGCVVYDTKTDEYHVFVTTDTTKTARQIIMTYELRPEIEEDYRQIKDFWKIEDFKSTKQNFIAFYIVMVLIGYLFFQLYKGMEEGEKYAGKSLPVAIKKYVEEGSKSVIIYSGQYFGIFGFLEFIQLYSSCGTEVKQCLDPILAKV
;
A
#
# COMPACT_ATOMS: atom_id res chain seq x y z
N MET A 1 8.47 18.43 11.97
CA MET A 1 9.81 17.80 11.90
C MET A 1 10.70 18.77 11.15
N LYS A 2 11.98 18.92 11.49
CA LYS A 2 12.91 19.60 10.60
C LYS A 2 13.32 18.59 9.53
N ASP A 3 13.02 18.91 8.29
CA ASP A 3 13.37 18.12 7.10
C ASP A 3 13.90 19.16 6.10
N ASP A 4 15.16 19.04 5.68
CA ASP A 4 15.89 20.06 4.91
C ASP A 4 15.86 21.49 5.48
N GLY A 5 15.88 21.62 6.82
CA GLY A 5 15.92 22.93 7.49
C GLY A 5 14.56 23.62 7.67
N GLU A 6 13.49 23.10 7.05
CA GLU A 6 12.13 23.66 7.19
C GLU A 6 11.28 22.92 8.23
N TYR A 7 10.44 23.67 8.94
CA TYR A 7 9.47 23.09 9.88
C TYR A 7 8.27 22.49 9.11
N LYS A 8 8.34 21.19 8.81
CA LYS A 8 7.19 20.46 8.26
C LYS A 8 6.15 20.16 9.34
N ARG A 9 4.91 20.56 9.07
CA ARG A 9 3.70 20.14 9.78
C ARG A 9 2.95 19.13 8.90
N GLY A 10 2.41 18.09 9.51
CA GLY A 10 1.70 17.07 8.76
C GLY A 10 1.29 15.91 9.64
N TYR A 11 0.83 14.85 8.99
CA TYR A 11 0.37 13.64 9.62
C TYR A 11 1.07 12.43 9.00
N LYS A 12 1.03 11.32 9.72
CA LYS A 12 1.47 10.02 9.23
C LYS A 12 0.26 9.11 9.11
N LEU A 13 0.23 8.40 7.99
CA LEU A 13 -0.70 7.32 7.74
C LEU A 13 0.10 6.01 7.76
N SER A 14 -0.36 5.06 8.56
CA SER A 14 0.06 3.67 8.49
C SER A 14 -1.09 2.85 7.96
N SER A 15 -0.78 1.88 7.10
CA SER A 15 -1.73 0.98 6.49
C SER A 15 -1.30 -0.47 6.67
N LEU A 16 -2.25 -1.35 6.99
CA LEU A 16 -2.13 -2.78 6.77
C LEU A 16 -2.82 -3.12 5.46
N ARG A 17 -2.12 -3.87 4.61
CA ARG A 17 -2.55 -4.20 3.25
C ARG A 17 -2.50 -5.71 3.05
N GLY A 18 -3.62 -6.30 2.66
CA GLY A 18 -3.69 -7.66 2.14
C GLY A 18 -3.34 -7.69 0.65
N ILE A 19 -2.71 -8.77 0.20
CA ILE A 19 -2.42 -9.02 -1.22
C ILE A 19 -3.39 -10.07 -1.73
N THR A 20 -4.18 -9.74 -2.75
CA THR A 20 -5.11 -10.66 -3.42
C THR A 20 -4.82 -10.65 -4.92
N GLY A 21 -4.24 -11.74 -5.43
CA GLY A 21 -3.71 -11.77 -6.80
C GLY A 21 -2.66 -10.69 -7.01
N ASP A 22 -2.84 -9.87 -8.05
CA ASP A 22 -1.98 -8.72 -8.36
C ASP A 22 -2.49 -7.41 -7.71
N THR A 23 -3.46 -7.47 -6.79
CA THR A 23 -4.11 -6.30 -6.23
C THR A 23 -3.90 -6.17 -4.72
N GLY A 24 -3.64 -4.94 -4.31
CA GLY A 24 -3.58 -4.52 -2.92
C GLY A 24 -4.92 -4.11 -2.36
N ILE A 25 -5.34 -4.75 -1.27
CA ILE A 25 -6.53 -4.37 -0.53
C ILE A 25 -6.11 -3.71 0.78
N LEU A 26 -6.58 -2.49 1.00
CA LEU A 26 -6.38 -1.77 2.25
C LEU A 26 -7.32 -2.38 3.32
N GLU A 27 -6.76 -2.94 4.37
CA GLU A 27 -7.53 -3.65 5.40
C GLU A 27 -7.69 -2.80 6.67
N GLU A 28 -6.62 -2.16 7.12
CA GLU A 28 -6.64 -1.30 8.30
C GLU A 28 -5.77 -0.07 8.12
N ILE A 29 -6.12 1.02 8.81
CA ILE A 29 -5.34 2.24 8.83
C ILE A 29 -5.18 2.81 10.24
N ARG A 30 -4.04 3.45 10.47
CA ARG A 30 -3.81 4.34 11.62
C ARG A 30 -3.32 5.69 11.16
N PHE A 31 -3.96 6.71 11.69
CA PHE A 31 -3.62 8.11 11.45
C PHE A 31 -3.02 8.72 12.72
N GLY A 32 -1.89 9.41 12.57
CA GLY A 32 -1.17 9.99 13.70
C GLY A 32 -0.38 11.24 13.33
N ASN A 33 0.27 11.83 14.33
CA ASN A 33 1.11 13.01 14.12
C ASN A 33 2.41 12.64 13.38
N ILE A 34 2.91 13.53 12.52
CA ILE A 34 4.17 13.33 11.79
C ILE A 34 5.39 13.01 12.67
N LYS A 35 5.41 13.46 13.93
CA LYS A 35 6.52 13.21 14.85
C LYS A 35 6.56 11.78 15.39
N GLN A 36 5.46 11.03 15.29
CA GLN A 36 5.41 9.67 15.83
C GLN A 36 6.28 8.74 14.97
N HIS A 37 7.06 7.87 15.61
CA HIS A 37 7.82 6.83 14.91
C HIS A 37 6.87 5.84 14.23
N ASP A 38 7.19 5.36 13.03
CA ASP A 38 6.27 4.58 12.19
C ASP A 38 5.87 3.26 12.86
N LEU A 39 6.84 2.55 13.44
CA LEU A 39 6.56 1.37 14.27
C LEU A 39 5.66 1.69 15.46
N LYS A 40 5.84 2.83 16.14
CA LYS A 40 4.98 3.19 17.28
C LYS A 40 3.56 3.51 16.86
N LEU A 41 3.36 4.05 15.66
CA LEU A 41 2.04 4.33 15.10
C LEU A 41 1.30 3.04 14.70
N SER A 42 2.04 2.09 14.12
CA SER A 42 1.50 0.87 13.53
C SER A 42 1.42 -0.32 14.51
N LYS A 43 2.29 -0.39 15.52
CA LYS A 43 2.46 -1.58 16.39
C LYS A 43 1.14 -2.08 16.96
N LYS A 44 0.33 -1.18 17.54
CA LYS A 44 -0.97 -1.54 18.12
C LYS A 44 -1.94 -2.08 17.07
N MET A 45 -1.97 -1.48 15.86
CA MET A 45 -2.81 -1.94 14.75
C MET A 45 -2.43 -3.36 14.35
N VAL A 46 -1.15 -3.65 14.16
CA VAL A 46 -0.72 -4.98 13.72
C VAL A 46 -0.96 -6.05 14.78
N LEU A 47 -0.68 -5.75 16.07
CA LEU A 47 -0.87 -6.72 17.16
C LEU A 47 -2.34 -7.04 17.43
N GLU A 48 -3.24 -6.08 17.24
CA GLU A 48 -4.67 -6.22 17.57
C GLU A 48 -5.54 -6.43 16.32
N SER A 49 -4.96 -6.41 15.12
CA SER A 49 -5.70 -6.55 13.87
C SER A 49 -6.46 -7.86 13.82
N LYS A 50 -7.74 -7.79 13.47
CA LYS A 50 -8.60 -8.96 13.24
C LYS A 50 -8.46 -9.53 11.83
N MET A 51 -7.87 -8.74 10.92
CA MET A 51 -7.68 -9.11 9.52
C MET A 51 -6.45 -9.97 9.34
N LEU A 52 -5.40 -9.67 10.10
CA LEU A 52 -4.24 -10.53 10.24
C LEU A 52 -4.64 -11.74 11.09
N LYS A 53 -4.27 -12.97 10.71
CA LYS A 53 -4.69 -14.22 11.34
C LYS A 53 -3.47 -15.13 11.63
N PRO A 54 -3.62 -16.12 12.52
CA PRO A 54 -2.61 -17.16 12.70
C PRO A 54 -2.24 -17.82 11.37
N GLY A 55 -0.93 -17.93 11.10
CA GLY A 55 -0.39 -18.47 9.86
C GLY A 55 -0.18 -17.44 8.73
N ASP A 56 -0.64 -16.19 8.91
CA ASP A 56 -0.35 -15.12 7.96
C ASP A 56 1.12 -14.69 8.02
N ILE A 57 1.56 -14.04 6.94
CA ILE A 57 2.89 -13.45 6.82
C ILE A 57 2.80 -11.92 6.82
N LEU A 58 3.77 -11.27 7.44
CA LEU A 58 3.92 -9.82 7.47
C LEU A 58 5.25 -9.41 6.83
N ILE A 59 5.18 -8.70 5.72
CA ILE A 59 6.35 -8.17 5.00
C ILE A 59 6.58 -6.72 5.44
N ASN A 60 7.75 -6.44 5.98
CA ASN A 60 8.10 -5.14 6.54
C ASN A 60 9.35 -4.53 5.89
N ASP A 61 9.46 -3.21 5.94
CA ASP A 61 10.69 -2.50 5.59
C ASP A 61 11.65 -2.37 6.79
N ARG A 62 12.91 -1.97 6.52
CA ARG A 62 13.96 -1.72 7.52
C ARG A 62 13.56 -0.71 8.60
N GLY A 63 12.61 0.17 8.30
CA GLY A 63 12.06 1.14 9.26
C GLY A 63 11.27 0.51 10.40
N PHE A 64 10.84 -0.75 10.25
CA PHE A 64 10.05 -1.48 11.24
C PHE A 64 10.86 -2.57 11.98
N ILE A 65 12.19 -2.56 11.86
CA ILE A 65 13.07 -3.51 12.55
C ILE A 65 12.88 -3.39 14.06
N SER A 66 12.38 -4.47 14.67
CA SER A 66 12.33 -4.67 16.12
C SER A 66 12.24 -6.16 16.41
N ARG A 67 13.19 -6.65 17.22
CA ARG A 67 13.25 -8.07 17.59
C ARG A 67 12.07 -8.45 18.48
N GLU A 68 11.76 -7.57 19.43
CA GLU A 68 10.64 -7.70 20.37
C GLU A 68 9.31 -7.80 19.61
N PHE A 69 9.12 -6.96 18.59
CA PHE A 69 7.90 -6.97 17.80
C PHE A 69 7.74 -8.26 16.99
N MET A 70 8.83 -8.76 16.39
CA MET A 70 8.82 -10.05 15.69
C MET A 70 8.54 -11.22 16.64
N ASN A 71 9.17 -11.22 17.82
CA ASN A 71 8.91 -12.23 18.85
C ASN A 71 7.45 -12.22 19.29
N GLN A 72 6.90 -11.03 19.53
CA GLN A 72 5.52 -10.85 19.94
C GLN A 72 4.55 -11.38 18.88
N LEU A 73 4.74 -11.00 17.62
CA LEU A 73 3.92 -11.49 16.51
C LEU A 73 3.99 -13.01 16.35
N LYS A 74 5.18 -13.60 16.43
CA LYS A 74 5.30 -15.05 16.25
C LYS A 74 4.70 -15.83 17.42
N ARG A 75 4.91 -15.38 18.67
CA ARG A 75 4.49 -16.11 19.88
C ARG A 75 3.02 -15.90 20.23
N GLU A 76 2.52 -14.68 20.15
CA GLU A 76 1.17 -14.33 20.59
C GLU A 76 0.14 -14.46 19.47
N ARG A 77 0.57 -14.36 18.22
CA ARG A 77 -0.32 -14.27 17.05
C ARG A 77 -0.07 -15.32 15.98
N GLU A 78 1.01 -16.12 16.10
CA GLU A 78 1.43 -17.11 15.11
C GLU A 78 1.64 -16.53 13.70
N ILE A 79 2.10 -15.28 13.64
CA ILE A 79 2.37 -14.55 12.39
C ILE A 79 3.87 -14.55 12.12
N ASP A 80 4.24 -14.86 10.88
CA ASP A 80 5.63 -14.82 10.46
C ASP A 80 6.03 -13.48 9.86
N SER A 81 7.17 -12.94 10.29
CA SER A 81 7.67 -11.65 9.81
C SER A 81 8.78 -11.85 8.78
N TYR A 82 8.79 -11.02 7.74
CA TYR A 82 9.86 -10.94 6.73
C TYR A 82 10.41 -9.53 6.71
N ILE A 83 11.71 -9.37 6.99
CA ILE A 83 12.33 -8.06 7.11
C ILE A 83 13.79 -8.06 6.62
N PRO A 84 14.22 -7.01 5.91
CA PRO A 84 15.63 -6.77 5.60
C PRO A 84 16.38 -6.31 6.84
N LEU A 85 17.63 -6.72 6.98
CA LEU A 85 18.54 -6.21 7.99
C LEU A 85 19.25 -4.93 7.49
N LYS A 86 19.75 -4.13 8.44
CA LYS A 86 20.64 -3.01 8.15
C LYS A 86 22.09 -3.51 8.12
N SER A 87 22.91 -2.91 7.26
CA SER A 87 24.31 -3.31 7.07
C SER A 87 25.18 -3.17 8.33
N ASN A 88 24.78 -2.31 9.27
CA ASN A 88 25.48 -2.08 10.53
C ASN A 88 25.02 -3.00 11.68
N MET A 89 24.21 -4.03 11.40
CA MET A 89 23.76 -4.99 12.41
C MET A 89 24.72 -6.18 12.47
N GLU A 90 25.01 -6.67 13.67
CA GLU A 90 25.84 -7.87 13.86
C GLU A 90 25.27 -9.08 13.09
N ALA A 91 23.96 -9.33 13.18
CA ALA A 91 23.32 -10.40 12.39
C ALA A 91 23.46 -10.25 10.88
N PHE A 92 23.61 -9.02 10.36
CA PHE A 92 23.88 -8.81 8.94
C PHE A 92 25.30 -9.28 8.61
N GLU A 93 26.30 -8.80 9.36
CA GLU A 93 27.71 -9.17 9.17
C GLU A 93 27.91 -10.69 9.29
N GLN A 94 27.28 -11.30 10.28
CA GLN A 94 27.36 -12.74 10.52
C GLN A 94 26.68 -13.54 9.41
N ALA A 95 25.52 -13.09 8.90
CA ALA A 95 24.88 -13.74 7.76
C ALA A 95 25.77 -13.74 6.53
N VAL A 96 26.41 -12.61 6.22
CA VAL A 96 27.34 -12.47 5.09
C VAL A 96 28.57 -13.37 5.29
N SER A 97 29.14 -13.39 6.50
CA SER A 97 30.28 -14.23 6.85
C SER A 97 29.96 -15.72 6.64
N ILE A 98 28.82 -16.19 7.17
CA ILE A 98 28.36 -17.57 7.01
C ILE A 98 28.14 -17.92 5.53
N ALA A 99 27.45 -17.05 4.79
CA ALA A 99 27.19 -17.27 3.36
C ALA A 99 28.49 -17.38 2.54
N ASN A 100 29.50 -16.55 2.84
CA ASN A 100 30.80 -16.62 2.20
C ASN A 100 31.60 -17.87 2.60
N ALA A 101 31.55 -18.27 3.86
CA ALA A 101 32.24 -19.45 4.36
C ALA A 101 31.64 -20.75 3.79
N GLU A 102 30.32 -20.86 3.73
CA GLU A 102 29.62 -22.01 3.13
C GLU A 102 29.76 -22.04 1.60
N ASN A 103 29.88 -20.86 0.97
CA ASN A 103 30.06 -20.68 -0.47
C ASN A 103 28.99 -21.40 -1.34
N ASN A 104 27.79 -21.60 -0.81
CA ASN A 104 26.68 -22.28 -1.46
C ASN A 104 25.75 -21.30 -2.19
N TRP A 105 26.32 -20.54 -3.13
CA TRP A 105 25.60 -19.50 -3.87
C TRP A 105 24.73 -20.08 -4.99
N LYS A 106 23.47 -19.65 -5.04
CA LYS A 106 22.51 -20.00 -6.08
C LYS A 106 22.12 -18.76 -6.87
N ALA A 107 21.70 -18.92 -8.12
CA ALA A 107 21.20 -17.79 -8.91
C ALA A 107 19.91 -17.21 -8.28
N HIS A 108 19.75 -15.88 -8.35
CA HIS A 108 18.53 -15.22 -7.91
C HIS A 108 17.31 -15.73 -8.72
N PRO A 109 16.18 -16.07 -8.07
CA PRO A 109 15.02 -16.67 -8.74
C PRO A 109 14.34 -15.73 -9.75
N ASN A 110 14.38 -14.43 -9.51
CA ASN A 110 13.88 -13.42 -10.44
C ASN A 110 14.80 -13.25 -11.67
N LYS A 111 14.28 -13.56 -12.86
CA LYS A 111 15.01 -13.45 -14.13
C LYS A 111 15.51 -12.04 -14.45
N LYS A 112 14.92 -10.99 -13.85
CA LYS A 112 15.36 -9.60 -14.00
C LYS A 112 16.65 -9.31 -13.20
N ARG A 113 17.00 -10.13 -12.20
CA ARG A 113 18.14 -9.95 -11.29
C ARG A 113 19.33 -10.83 -11.68
N LYS A 114 19.79 -10.74 -12.92
CA LYS A 114 20.82 -11.64 -13.48
C LYS A 114 22.18 -11.59 -12.76
N ASN A 115 22.50 -10.45 -12.15
CA ASN A 115 23.78 -10.23 -11.45
C ASN A 115 23.70 -10.54 -9.96
N GLN A 116 22.60 -11.14 -9.49
CA GLN A 116 22.42 -11.43 -8.07
C GLN A 116 22.49 -12.92 -7.81
N LYS A 117 23.18 -13.27 -6.72
CA LYS A 117 23.25 -14.61 -6.17
C LYS A 117 22.63 -14.61 -4.79
N ILE A 118 22.09 -15.74 -4.37
CA ILE A 118 21.48 -15.93 -3.06
C ILE A 118 22.12 -17.08 -2.31
N ALA A 119 22.24 -16.96 -0.99
CA ALA A 119 22.68 -17.99 -0.09
C ALA A 119 21.71 -18.10 1.09
N PHE A 120 21.56 -19.32 1.61
CA PHE A 120 20.73 -19.59 2.77
C PHE A 120 21.56 -19.50 4.04
N VAL A 121 20.98 -18.97 5.12
CA VAL A 121 21.60 -18.96 6.45
C VAL A 121 20.57 -19.44 7.47
N GLY A 122 20.81 -20.61 8.07
CA GLY A 122 19.83 -21.30 8.91
C GLY A 122 19.77 -20.85 10.37
N SER A 123 20.74 -20.09 10.87
CA SER A 123 20.75 -19.68 12.28
C SER A 123 21.32 -18.28 12.45
N LEU A 124 20.44 -17.32 12.69
CA LEU A 124 20.81 -15.92 12.95
C LEU A 124 20.37 -15.42 14.33
N GLY A 125 19.57 -16.19 15.08
CA GLY A 125 18.97 -15.75 16.34
C GLY A 125 20.00 -15.32 17.39
N SER A 126 21.13 -16.01 17.47
CA SER A 126 22.20 -15.71 18.42
C SER A 126 22.84 -14.33 18.22
N TYR A 127 22.76 -13.78 17.00
CA TYR A 127 23.39 -12.53 16.58
C TYR A 127 22.41 -11.35 16.50
N TRP A 128 21.13 -11.60 16.84
CA TRP A 128 20.14 -10.56 16.99
C TRP A 128 19.21 -10.89 18.14
N ARG A 129 19.59 -10.41 19.34
CA ARG A 129 18.86 -10.68 20.58
C ARG A 129 17.96 -9.53 20.99
N SER A 130 16.82 -9.85 21.60
CA SER A 130 16.00 -8.84 22.28
C SER A 130 16.50 -8.58 23.70
N ALA A 131 15.81 -7.70 24.43
CA ALA A 131 16.03 -7.50 25.86
C ALA A 131 15.76 -8.76 26.72
N GLU A 132 14.95 -9.70 26.21
CA GLU A 132 14.59 -10.98 26.85
C GLU A 132 14.96 -12.14 25.92
N PRO A 133 16.25 -12.52 25.82
CA PRO A 133 16.71 -13.50 24.84
C PRO A 133 16.07 -14.89 24.98
N GLU A 134 15.59 -15.26 26.17
CA GLU A 134 14.85 -16.50 26.42
C GLU A 134 13.52 -16.58 25.65
N ASN A 135 12.98 -15.43 25.27
CA ASN A 135 11.73 -15.29 24.53
C ASN A 135 11.96 -15.09 23.02
N ASP A 136 13.22 -15.09 22.57
CA ASP A 136 13.55 -14.89 21.16
C ASP A 136 13.14 -16.09 20.30
N VAL A 137 12.37 -15.81 19.24
CA VAL A 137 12.01 -16.84 18.27
C VAL A 137 13.16 -17.06 17.28
N ALA A 138 13.30 -18.28 16.77
CA ALA A 138 14.31 -18.59 15.76
C ALA A 138 14.12 -17.74 14.50
N ILE A 139 15.25 -17.35 13.89
CA ILE A 139 15.26 -16.63 12.61
C ILE A 139 16.25 -17.28 11.65
N ILE A 140 15.82 -17.36 10.40
CA ILE A 140 16.61 -17.78 9.25
C ILE A 140 16.77 -16.62 8.28
N GLY A 141 17.73 -16.72 7.36
CA GLY A 141 18.08 -15.66 6.44
C GLY A 141 18.31 -16.11 5.00
N CYS A 142 18.10 -15.16 4.10
CA CYS A 142 18.56 -15.17 2.72
C CYS A 142 19.54 -14.02 2.53
N VAL A 143 20.78 -14.33 2.21
CA VAL A 143 21.78 -13.35 1.80
C VAL A 143 21.73 -13.22 0.29
N VAL A 144 21.61 -12.00 -0.20
CA VAL A 144 21.70 -11.66 -1.62
C VAL A 144 23.02 -10.94 -1.84
N TYR A 145 23.82 -11.42 -2.78
CA TYR A 145 25.05 -10.78 -3.22
C TYR A 145 24.85 -10.24 -4.64
N ASP A 146 25.03 -8.92 -4.82
CA ASP A 146 25.00 -8.26 -6.12
C ASP A 146 26.42 -8.17 -6.69
N THR A 147 26.71 -9.00 -7.70
CA THR A 147 28.04 -9.08 -8.31
C THR A 147 28.40 -7.84 -9.14
N LYS A 148 27.45 -6.94 -9.39
CA LYS A 148 27.70 -5.71 -10.15
C LYS A 148 28.19 -4.58 -9.25
N THR A 149 27.57 -4.44 -8.08
CA THR A 149 27.91 -3.38 -7.11
C THR A 149 28.84 -3.85 -6.02
N ASP A 150 29.08 -5.17 -5.93
CA ASP A 150 29.81 -5.81 -4.83
C ASP A 150 29.15 -5.57 -3.47
N GLU A 151 27.82 -5.55 -3.45
CA GLU A 151 27.03 -5.27 -2.25
C GLU A 151 26.24 -6.49 -1.79
N TYR A 152 26.03 -6.56 -0.48
CA TYR A 152 25.21 -7.59 0.16
C TYR A 152 23.89 -7.01 0.68
N HIS A 153 22.84 -7.81 0.61
CA HIS A 153 21.56 -7.55 1.25
C HIS A 153 21.12 -8.80 2.01
N VAL A 154 20.67 -8.63 3.25
CA VAL A 154 20.25 -9.76 4.09
C VAL A 154 18.78 -9.59 4.43
N PHE A 155 18.00 -10.63 4.15
CA PHE A 155 16.58 -10.72 4.47
C PHE A 155 16.38 -11.84 5.46
N VAL A 156 15.69 -11.57 6.56
CA VAL A 156 15.41 -12.57 7.59
C VAL A 156 13.93 -12.81 7.77
N THR A 157 13.61 -14.01 8.25
CA THR A 157 12.24 -14.37 8.61
C THR A 157 12.20 -15.25 9.86
N THR A 158 11.07 -15.17 10.57
CA THR A 158 10.72 -16.11 11.65
C THR A 158 10.14 -17.43 11.14
N ASP A 159 9.81 -17.51 9.85
CA ASP A 159 9.31 -18.73 9.22
C ASP A 159 10.48 -19.66 8.90
N THR A 160 10.85 -20.51 9.86
CA THR A 160 12.02 -21.39 9.78
C THR A 160 11.91 -22.50 8.74
N THR A 161 10.74 -22.65 8.10
CA THR A 161 10.49 -23.71 7.12
C THR A 161 10.90 -23.35 5.69
N LYS A 162 11.27 -22.10 5.45
CA LYS A 162 11.48 -21.57 4.09
C LYS A 162 12.92 -21.67 3.62
N THR A 163 13.06 -21.89 2.32
CA THR A 163 14.33 -21.79 1.61
C THR A 163 14.70 -20.34 1.30
N ALA A 164 15.98 -20.06 1.06
CA ALA A 164 16.44 -18.75 0.60
C ALA A 164 15.65 -18.21 -0.61
N ARG A 165 15.32 -19.11 -1.56
CA ARG A 165 14.49 -18.79 -2.72
C ARG A 165 13.10 -18.30 -2.34
N GLN A 166 12.43 -18.98 -1.41
CA GLN A 166 11.10 -18.59 -0.95
C GLN A 166 11.15 -17.28 -0.17
N ILE A 167 12.15 -17.10 0.71
CA ILE A 167 12.33 -15.86 1.49
C ILE A 167 12.41 -14.65 0.57
N ILE A 168 13.29 -14.70 -0.43
CA ILE A 168 13.48 -13.56 -1.33
C ILE A 168 12.28 -13.33 -2.25
N MET A 169 11.66 -14.40 -2.77
CA MET A 169 10.45 -14.26 -3.61
C MET A 169 9.28 -13.67 -2.85
N THR A 170 9.08 -14.05 -1.58
CA THR A 170 8.07 -13.43 -0.72
C THR A 170 8.38 -11.94 -0.53
N TYR A 171 9.63 -11.61 -0.26
CA TYR A 171 10.02 -10.21 -0.05
C TYR A 171 9.92 -9.35 -1.32
N GLU A 172 10.06 -9.94 -2.51
CA GLU A 172 9.86 -9.25 -3.79
C GLU A 172 8.42 -8.75 -4.00
N LEU A 173 7.44 -9.16 -3.19
CA LEU A 173 6.09 -8.59 -3.19
C LEU A 173 6.00 -7.24 -2.47
N ARG A 174 7.01 -6.85 -1.68
CA ARG A 174 7.00 -5.59 -0.92
C ARG A 174 6.77 -4.34 -1.78
N PRO A 175 7.41 -4.15 -2.95
CA PRO A 175 7.24 -2.93 -3.75
C PRO A 175 5.79 -2.63 -4.14
N GLU A 176 4.91 -3.63 -4.11
CA GLU A 176 3.47 -3.45 -4.36
C GLU A 176 2.83 -2.40 -3.44
N ILE A 177 3.29 -2.28 -2.18
CA ILE A 177 2.77 -1.24 -1.28
C ILE A 177 3.25 0.17 -1.69
N GLU A 178 4.45 0.30 -2.24
CA GLU A 178 4.99 1.59 -2.70
C GLU A 178 4.19 2.08 -3.92
N GLU A 179 3.86 1.16 -4.82
CA GLU A 179 3.03 1.42 -5.99
C GLU A 179 1.61 1.87 -5.58
N ASP A 180 1.00 1.22 -4.60
CA ASP A 180 -0.29 1.66 -4.04
C ASP A 180 -0.22 3.08 -3.47
N TYR A 181 0.80 3.37 -2.64
CA TYR A 181 0.98 4.72 -2.09
C TYR A 181 1.23 5.76 -3.19
N ARG A 182 1.97 5.40 -4.24
CA ARG A 182 2.15 6.26 -5.41
C ARG A 182 0.82 6.56 -6.07
N GLN A 183 -0.05 5.56 -6.26
CA GLN A 183 -1.39 5.81 -6.81
C GLN A 183 -2.23 6.71 -5.90
N ILE A 184 -2.26 6.45 -4.59
CA ILE A 184 -3.03 7.23 -3.62
C ILE A 184 -2.57 8.70 -3.59
N LYS A 185 -1.27 8.95 -3.69
CA LYS A 185 -0.71 10.31 -3.71
C LYS A 185 -0.87 11.00 -5.06
N ASP A 186 -0.44 10.35 -6.14
CA ASP A 186 -0.33 10.98 -7.45
C ASP A 186 -1.67 11.06 -8.17
N PHE A 187 -2.53 10.06 -8.01
CA PHE A 187 -3.78 9.94 -8.76
C PHE A 187 -5.01 10.25 -7.91
N TRP A 188 -5.02 9.83 -6.65
CA TRP A 188 -6.13 10.11 -5.73
C TRP A 188 -5.91 11.36 -4.87
N LYS A 189 -4.74 11.99 -4.99
CA LYS A 189 -4.42 13.31 -4.43
C LYS A 189 -4.68 13.40 -2.92
N ILE A 190 -4.34 12.35 -2.15
CA ILE A 190 -4.55 12.33 -0.69
C ILE A 190 -3.86 13.50 0.05
N GLU A 191 -2.83 14.10 -0.55
CA GLU A 191 -2.05 15.20 0.04
C GLU A 191 -2.54 16.60 -0.42
N ASP A 192 -3.54 16.70 -1.30
CA ASP A 192 -3.93 17.98 -1.92
C ASP A 192 -4.94 18.81 -1.09
N PHE A 193 -5.48 18.23 -0.01
CA PHE A 193 -6.48 18.91 0.81
C PHE A 193 -5.89 20.05 1.65
N LYS A 194 -6.48 21.25 1.57
CA LYS A 194 -5.88 22.49 2.11
C LYS A 194 -6.35 22.89 3.51
N SER A 195 -7.41 22.27 4.04
CA SER A 195 -7.89 22.60 5.38
C SER A 195 -6.86 22.21 6.45
N THR A 196 -6.73 23.03 7.49
CA THR A 196 -5.87 22.75 8.66
C THR A 196 -6.64 22.08 9.81
N LYS A 197 -7.97 21.99 9.72
CA LYS A 197 -8.82 21.37 10.75
C LYS A 197 -8.69 19.84 10.69
N GLN A 198 -8.20 19.24 11.77
CA GLN A 198 -7.94 17.79 11.83
C GLN A 198 -9.14 16.94 11.42
N ASN A 199 -10.36 17.29 11.85
CA ASN A 199 -11.56 16.51 11.50
C ASN A 199 -11.83 16.50 9.99
N PHE A 200 -11.61 17.62 9.30
CA PHE A 200 -11.77 17.68 7.85
C PHE A 200 -10.65 16.93 7.12
N ILE A 201 -9.42 16.99 7.64
CA ILE A 201 -8.30 16.23 7.08
C ILE A 201 -8.55 14.72 7.23
N ALA A 202 -8.98 14.28 8.41
CA ALA A 202 -9.33 12.89 8.66
C ALA A 202 -10.48 12.43 7.76
N PHE A 203 -11.53 13.24 7.64
CA PHE A 203 -12.65 12.95 6.74
C PHE A 203 -12.19 12.80 5.29
N TYR A 204 -11.40 13.75 4.78
CA TYR A 204 -10.86 13.70 3.42
C TYR A 204 -10.03 12.43 3.18
N ILE A 205 -9.11 12.12 4.10
CA ILE A 205 -8.29 10.91 4.03
C ILE A 205 -9.17 9.66 3.96
N VAL A 206 -10.16 9.54 4.84
CA VAL A 206 -11.06 8.38 4.85
C VAL A 206 -11.86 8.28 3.55
N MET A 207 -12.38 9.39 3.02
CA MET A 207 -13.11 9.38 1.74
C MET A 207 -12.23 8.96 0.56
N VAL A 208 -11.00 9.47 0.49
CA VAL A 208 -10.03 9.08 -0.55
C VAL A 208 -9.69 7.60 -0.46
N LEU A 209 -9.44 7.08 0.75
CA LEU A 209 -9.08 5.69 0.95
C LEU A 209 -10.25 4.73 0.69
N ILE A 210 -11.49 5.11 1.02
CA ILE A 210 -12.68 4.34 0.67
C ILE A 210 -12.88 4.31 -0.85
N GLY A 211 -12.73 5.46 -1.52
CA GLY A 211 -12.80 5.52 -2.98
C GLY A 211 -11.74 4.63 -3.64
N TYR A 212 -10.49 4.71 -3.15
CA TYR A 212 -9.40 3.84 -3.58
C TYR A 212 -9.76 2.36 -3.38
N LEU A 213 -10.23 1.99 -2.19
CA LEU A 213 -10.63 0.63 -1.86
C LEU A 213 -11.73 0.11 -2.79
N PHE A 214 -12.79 0.88 -3.03
CA PHE A 214 -13.85 0.48 -3.97
C PHE A 214 -13.33 0.29 -5.38
N PHE A 215 -12.41 1.14 -5.85
CA PHE A 215 -11.79 0.94 -7.15
C PHE A 215 -10.94 -0.34 -7.20
N GLN A 216 -10.19 -0.66 -6.15
CA GLN A 216 -9.43 -1.92 -6.08
C GLN A 216 -10.35 -3.14 -6.08
N LEU A 217 -11.43 -3.11 -5.28
CA LEU A 217 -12.42 -4.18 -5.22
C LEU A 217 -13.14 -4.35 -6.56
N TYR A 218 -13.54 -3.25 -7.20
CA TYR A 218 -14.20 -3.28 -8.50
C TYR A 218 -13.33 -3.96 -9.57
N LYS A 219 -12.03 -3.66 -9.61
CA LYS A 219 -11.09 -4.33 -10.55
C LYS A 219 -11.00 -5.84 -10.36
N GLY A 220 -11.36 -6.35 -9.17
CA GLY A 220 -11.41 -7.78 -8.88
C GLY A 220 -12.74 -8.44 -9.28
N MET A 221 -13.74 -7.69 -9.73
CA MET A 221 -15.02 -8.20 -10.24
C MET A 221 -14.96 -8.44 -11.75
N GLU A 222 -15.85 -9.28 -12.28
CA GLU A 222 -15.91 -9.66 -13.69
C GLU A 222 -16.01 -8.43 -14.62
N GLU A 223 -16.87 -7.47 -14.28
CA GLU A 223 -17.04 -6.24 -15.08
C GLU A 223 -15.82 -5.32 -15.04
N GLY A 224 -15.06 -5.39 -13.95
CA GLY A 224 -13.90 -4.54 -13.68
C GLY A 224 -12.56 -5.14 -14.10
N GLU A 225 -12.52 -6.42 -14.47
CA GLU A 225 -11.30 -7.11 -14.93
C GLU A 225 -10.65 -6.40 -16.13
N LYS A 226 -11.46 -5.76 -16.98
CA LYS A 226 -10.99 -4.90 -18.08
C LYS A 226 -10.12 -3.72 -17.61
N TYR A 227 -10.12 -3.39 -16.33
CA TYR A 227 -9.29 -2.37 -15.69
C TYR A 227 -8.17 -2.94 -14.81
N ALA A 228 -7.94 -4.25 -14.82
CA ALA A 228 -6.78 -4.86 -14.18
C ALA A 228 -5.48 -4.19 -14.63
N GLY A 229 -4.59 -3.92 -13.67
CA GLY A 229 -3.32 -3.20 -13.91
C GLY A 229 -3.46 -1.73 -14.37
N LYS A 230 -4.67 -1.15 -14.40
CA LYS A 230 -4.88 0.26 -14.77
C LYS A 230 -5.09 1.13 -13.53
N SER A 231 -4.55 2.34 -13.57
CA SER A 231 -4.84 3.38 -12.57
C SER A 231 -6.17 4.07 -12.88
N LEU A 232 -6.77 4.72 -11.87
CA LEU A 232 -8.03 5.44 -12.02
C LEU A 232 -8.01 6.45 -13.19
N PRO A 233 -6.98 7.31 -13.37
CA PRO A 233 -6.95 8.24 -14.49
C PRO A 233 -6.97 7.56 -15.86
N VAL A 234 -6.32 6.39 -15.99
CA VAL A 234 -6.33 5.61 -17.25
C VAL A 234 -7.71 5.00 -17.49
N ALA A 235 -8.38 4.53 -16.44
CA ALA A 235 -9.75 4.02 -16.52
C ALA A 235 -10.72 5.14 -16.95
N ILE A 236 -10.65 6.31 -16.32
CA ILE A 236 -11.50 7.48 -16.63
C ILE A 236 -11.26 7.98 -18.05
N LYS A 237 -10.00 8.07 -18.51
CA LYS A 237 -9.70 8.57 -19.87
C LYS A 237 -10.35 7.74 -20.98
N LYS A 238 -10.56 6.45 -20.73
CA LYS A 238 -11.19 5.51 -21.68
C LYS A 238 -12.65 5.25 -21.36
N TYR A 239 -13.18 5.85 -20.29
CA TYR A 239 -14.58 5.75 -19.94
C TYR A 239 -15.39 6.59 -20.94
N VAL A 240 -16.22 5.92 -21.71
CA VAL A 240 -17.29 6.55 -22.48
C VAL A 240 -18.54 6.37 -21.65
N GLU A 241 -19.15 7.47 -21.25
CA GLU A 241 -20.40 7.45 -20.50
C GLU A 241 -21.50 6.88 -21.40
N GLU A 242 -21.82 5.60 -21.22
CA GLU A 242 -22.96 4.97 -21.87
C GLU A 242 -24.21 5.30 -21.06
N GLY A 243 -24.90 6.37 -21.46
CA GLY A 243 -26.14 6.81 -20.85
C GLY A 243 -26.78 7.92 -21.65
N SER A 244 -28.12 7.99 -21.63
CA SER A 244 -28.82 9.15 -22.15
C SER A 244 -28.44 10.38 -21.32
N LYS A 245 -27.80 11.38 -21.95
CA LYS A 245 -27.51 12.66 -21.30
C LYS A 245 -28.79 13.19 -20.67
N SER A 246 -28.73 13.49 -19.38
CA SER A 246 -29.83 14.08 -18.63
C SER A 246 -29.56 15.56 -18.41
N VAL A 247 -30.60 16.39 -18.56
CA VAL A 247 -30.54 17.82 -18.26
C VAL A 247 -31.08 18.02 -16.86
N ILE A 248 -30.26 18.60 -15.99
CA ILE A 248 -30.68 18.99 -14.64
C ILE A 248 -30.96 20.49 -14.62
N ILE A 249 -32.20 20.87 -14.31
CA ILE A 249 -32.62 22.27 -14.17
C ILE A 249 -32.83 22.57 -12.69
N TYR A 250 -32.21 23.65 -12.20
CA TYR A 250 -32.35 24.13 -10.83
C TYR A 250 -33.08 25.48 -10.80
N SER A 251 -34.02 25.63 -9.88
CA SER A 251 -34.70 26.91 -9.61
C SER A 251 -34.90 27.07 -8.09
N GLY A 252 -34.10 27.95 -7.48
CA GLY A 252 -34.10 28.12 -6.03
C GLY A 252 -33.75 26.81 -5.30
N GLN A 253 -34.70 26.26 -4.54
CA GLN A 253 -34.55 25.00 -3.80
C GLN A 253 -35.06 23.76 -4.56
N TYR A 254 -35.57 23.93 -5.77
CA TYR A 254 -36.14 22.85 -6.57
C TYR A 254 -35.18 22.43 -7.67
N PHE A 255 -35.19 21.13 -7.99
CA PHE A 255 -34.48 20.58 -9.15
C PHE A 255 -35.35 19.57 -9.89
N GLY A 256 -35.17 19.50 -11.21
CA GLY A 256 -35.75 18.48 -12.08
C GLY A 256 -34.66 17.84 -12.92
N ILE A 257 -34.73 16.52 -13.09
CA ILE A 257 -33.84 15.75 -13.96
C ILE A 257 -34.68 15.28 -15.15
N PHE A 258 -34.28 15.67 -16.35
CA PHE A 258 -35.00 15.37 -17.59
C PHE A 258 -34.11 14.58 -18.53
N GLY A 259 -34.62 13.50 -19.11
CA GLY A 259 -34.00 12.91 -20.29
C GLY A 259 -34.02 13.89 -21.47
N PHE A 260 -33.21 13.66 -22.51
CA PHE A 260 -33.18 14.54 -23.69
C PHE A 260 -34.57 14.81 -24.29
N LEU A 261 -35.38 13.76 -24.49
CA LEU A 261 -36.73 13.90 -25.05
C LEU A 261 -37.67 14.69 -24.13
N GLU A 262 -37.62 14.43 -22.82
CA GLU A 262 -38.42 15.16 -21.82
C GLU A 262 -38.01 16.63 -21.76
N PHE A 263 -36.71 16.93 -21.90
CA PHE A 263 -36.21 18.29 -21.96
C PHE A 263 -36.71 19.03 -23.20
N ILE A 264 -36.74 18.39 -24.37
CA ILE A 264 -37.30 18.98 -25.59
C ILE A 264 -38.81 19.23 -25.44
N GLN A 265 -39.54 18.29 -24.84
CA GLN A 265 -40.97 18.45 -24.56
C GLN A 265 -41.21 19.64 -23.61
N LEU A 266 -40.47 19.71 -22.51
CA LEU A 266 -40.51 20.83 -21.57
C LEU A 266 -40.19 22.15 -22.29
N TYR A 267 -39.08 22.21 -23.02
CA TYR A 267 -38.68 23.39 -23.79
C TYR A 267 -39.80 23.83 -24.73
N SER A 268 -40.44 22.91 -25.46
CA SER A 268 -41.53 23.24 -26.39
C SER A 268 -42.74 23.88 -25.70
N SER A 269 -43.06 23.43 -24.47
CA SER A 269 -44.18 23.92 -23.66
C SER A 269 -43.94 25.28 -23.00
N CYS A 270 -42.68 25.73 -22.95
CA CYS A 270 -42.31 26.99 -22.30
C CYS A 270 -42.62 28.23 -23.15
N GLY A 271 -42.89 29.35 -22.47
CA GLY A 271 -43.00 30.68 -23.10
C GLY A 271 -41.64 31.23 -23.57
N THR A 272 -41.67 32.30 -24.37
CA THR A 272 -40.49 32.88 -25.04
C THR A 272 -39.38 33.28 -24.06
N GLU A 273 -39.72 33.86 -22.91
CA GLU A 273 -38.73 34.29 -21.89
C GLU A 273 -37.99 33.09 -21.29
N VAL A 274 -38.72 32.01 -20.97
CA VAL A 274 -38.11 30.79 -20.39
C VAL A 274 -37.29 30.04 -21.44
N LYS A 275 -37.71 30.04 -22.71
CA LYS A 275 -36.93 29.47 -23.82
C LYS A 275 -35.56 30.15 -23.97
N GLN A 276 -35.50 31.47 -23.91
CA GLN A 276 -34.24 32.22 -23.94
C GLN A 276 -33.28 31.82 -22.80
N CYS A 277 -33.80 31.49 -21.61
CA CYS A 277 -32.99 30.98 -20.51
C CYS A 277 -32.47 29.55 -20.75
N LEU A 278 -33.20 28.74 -21.51
CA LEU A 278 -32.86 27.33 -21.79
C LEU A 278 -32.02 27.15 -23.07
N ASP A 279 -32.01 28.11 -23.99
CA ASP A 279 -31.22 28.07 -25.23
C ASP A 279 -29.72 27.75 -25.03
N PRO A 280 -29.02 28.31 -24.03
CA PRO A 280 -27.62 27.98 -23.77
C PRO A 280 -27.39 26.52 -23.32
N ILE A 281 -28.44 25.87 -22.78
CA ILE A 281 -28.42 24.46 -22.38
C ILE A 281 -28.65 23.60 -23.62
N LEU A 282 -29.64 23.93 -24.45
CA LEU A 282 -29.94 23.20 -25.69
C LEU A 282 -28.73 23.16 -26.63
N ALA A 283 -27.93 24.23 -26.69
CA ALA A 283 -26.71 24.29 -27.50
C ALA A 283 -25.57 23.36 -27.03
N LYS A 284 -25.67 22.77 -25.83
CA LYS A 284 -24.62 21.93 -25.22
C LYS A 284 -24.97 20.44 -25.14
N VAL A 285 -26.23 20.08 -25.38
CA VAL A 285 -26.73 18.70 -25.28
C VAL A 285 -26.53 17.98 -26.61
#